data_AF-A0A6I7PI17-F1
#
_entry.id   AF-A0A6I7PI17-F1
#
_cell.length_a   1.000
_cell.length_b   1.000
_cell.length_c   1.000
_cell.angle_alpha   90.00
_cell.angle_beta   90.00
_cell.angle_gamma   90.00
#
_symmetry.space_group_name_H-M   'P 1'
#
loop_
_entity.id
_entity.type
_entity.pdbx_description
1 polymer ?
#
loop_
_entity_poly.entity_id
_entity_poly.type
_entity_poly.pdbx_seq_one_letter_code
_entity_poly.pdbx_strand_id
1 'polypeptide(L)' 'MNAGAEVVAVLAVSVYAAGMTFLIRRVVNAVLSVRVSPAEELTGLDISQHGESLAA' A
#
# COMPACT_ATOMS: atom_id res chain seq x y z
N MET A 1 -33.90 -7.70 3.15
CA MET A 1 -32.44 -7.94 3.25
C MET A 1 -32.23 -9.42 3.00
N ASN A 2 -31.50 -9.79 1.94
CA ASN A 2 -31.28 -11.18 1.56
C ASN A 2 -29.82 -11.56 1.86
N ALA A 3 -29.61 -12.23 2.99
CA ALA A 3 -28.28 -12.60 3.47
C ALA A 3 -27.41 -13.32 2.41
N GLY A 4 -28.01 -14.09 1.50
CA GLY A 4 -27.29 -14.74 0.40
C GLY A 4 -26.61 -13.77 -0.58
N ALA A 5 -27.26 -12.67 -0.97
CA ALA A 5 -26.65 -11.69 -1.87
C ALA A 5 -25.63 -10.82 -1.15
N GLU A 6 -25.84 -10.54 0.14
CA GLU A 6 -24.89 -9.79 0.98
C GLU A 6 -23.55 -10.55 1.10
N VAL A 7 -23.59 -11.87 1.33
CA VAL A 7 -22.37 -12.70 1.36
C VAL A 7 -21.63 -12.68 0.03
N VAL A 8 -22.34 -12.80 -1.09
CA VAL A 8 -21.73 -12.74 -2.43
C VAL A 8 -21.12 -11.36 -2.68
N ALA A 9 -21.80 -10.28 -2.28
CA ALA A 9 -21.29 -8.92 -2.43
C ALA A 9 -20.02 -8.70 -1.62
N VAL A 10 -19.97 -9.16 -0.36
CA VAL A 10 -18.77 -9.07 0.49
C VAL A 10 -17.61 -9.80 -0.17
N LEU A 11 -17.82 -11.06 -0.59
CA LEU A 11 -16.76 -11.84 -1.24
C LEU A 11 -16.26 -11.20 -2.54
N ALA A 12 -17.17 -10.71 -3.38
CA ALA A 12 -16.80 -10.06 -4.63
C ALA A 12 -15.96 -8.81 -4.39
N VAL A 13 -16.37 -7.93 -3.47
CA VAL A 13 -15.63 -6.71 -3.14
C VAL A 13 -14.30 -7.03 -2.49
N SER A 14 -14.24 -8.00 -1.56
CA SER A 14 -12.99 -8.41 -0.92
C SER A 14 -11.99 -8.97 -1.92
N VAL A 15 -12.41 -9.87 -2.81
CA VAL A 15 -11.54 -10.45 -3.84
C VAL A 15 -11.07 -9.39 -4.82
N TYR A 16 -11.97 -8.51 -5.27
CA TYR A 16 -11.61 -7.43 -6.17
C TYR A 16 -10.61 -6.45 -5.51
N ALA A 17 -10.91 -5.96 -4.31
CA ALA A 17 -10.05 -5.00 -3.62
C ALA A 17 -8.67 -5.59 -3.34
N ALA A 18 -8.60 -6.81 -2.77
CA ALA A 18 -7.33 -7.46 -2.48
C ALA A 18 -6.56 -7.82 -3.76
N GLY A 19 -7.24 -8.43 -4.74
CA GLY A 19 -6.64 -8.88 -5.99
C GLY A 19 -6.11 -7.74 -6.84
N MET A 20 -6.92 -6.70 -7.06
CA MET A 20 -6.51 -5.53 -7.83
C MET A 20 -5.43 -4.72 -7.12
N THR A 21 -5.53 -4.53 -5.80
CA THR A 21 -4.46 -3.86 -5.03
C THR A 21 -3.15 -4.63 -5.11
N PHE A 22 -3.18 -5.96 -5.00
CA PHE A 22 -1.99 -6.79 -5.15
C PHE A 22 -1.38 -6.66 -6.55
N LEU A 23 -2.21 -6.69 -7.60
CA LEU A 23 -1.76 -6.54 -8.98
C LEU A 23 -1.14 -5.16 -9.23
N ILE A 24 -1.80 -4.08 -8.81
CA ILE A 24 -1.28 -2.71 -8.93
C ILE A 24 0.05 -2.61 -8.20
N ARG A 25 0.11 -3.01 -6.93
CA ARG A 25 1.34 -2.98 -6.14
C ARG A 25 2.46 -3.78 -6.82
N ARG A 26 2.15 -4.92 -7.43
CA ARG A 26 3.13 -5.76 -8.13
C ARG A 26 3.67 -5.06 -9.38
N VAL A 27 2.79 -4.50 -10.21
CA VAL A 27 3.19 -3.78 -11.44
C VAL A 27 3.99 -2.53 -11.08
N VAL A 28 3.52 -1.74 -10.11
CA VAL A 28 4.27 -0.56 -9.63
C VAL A 28 5.64 -0.98 -9.14
N ASN A 29 5.75 -1.98 -8.26
CA ASN A 29 7.05 -2.48 -7.76
C ASN A 29 8.00 -3.04 -8.83
N ALA A 30 7.50 -3.40 -10.00
CA ALA A 30 8.34 -3.85 -11.10
C ALA A 30 9.02 -2.67 -11.83
N VAL A 31 8.45 -1.46 -11.75
CA VAL A 31 8.93 -0.26 -12.46
C VAL A 31 9.50 0.78 -11.48
N LEU A 32 8.89 0.90 -10.30
CA LEU A 32 9.19 1.88 -9.25
C LEU A 32 9.18 1.18 -7.89
N SER A 33 10.15 1.43 -7.02
CA SER A 33 10.09 0.89 -5.66
C SER A 33 9.10 1.71 -4.81
N VAL A 34 8.02 1.08 -4.33
CA VAL A 34 7.08 1.73 -3.39
C VAL A 34 7.69 1.92 -2.00
N ARG A 35 8.74 1.15 -1.66
CA ARG A 35 9.41 1.19 -0.36
C ARG A 35 10.80 1.81 -0.49
N VAL A 36 11.16 2.67 0.45
CA VAL A 36 12.53 3.21 0.58
C VAL A 36 13.52 2.13 1.03
N SER A 37 14.81 2.41 0.93
CA SER A 37 15.84 1.50 1.42
C SER A 37 15.76 1.34 2.95
N PRO A 38 16.23 0.21 3.52
CA PRO A 38 16.26 0.02 4.97
C PRO A 38 17.06 1.10 5.71
N ALA A 39 18.11 1.65 5.08
CA ALA A 39 18.91 2.72 5.67
C ALA A 39 18.10 4.04 5.77
N GLU A 40 17.41 4.43 4.69
CA GLU A 40 16.55 5.62 4.68
C GLU A 40 15.37 5.48 5.66
N GLU A 41 14.80 4.28 5.76
CA GLU A 41 13.74 3.99 6.73
C GLU A 41 14.22 4.13 8.18
N LEU A 42 15.45 3.70 8.48
CA LEU A 42 16.06 3.87 9.81
C LEU A 42 16.39 5.34 10.11
N THR A 43 16.79 6.12 9.11
CA THR A 43 17.05 7.56 9.25
C THR A 43 15.76 8.37 9.45
N GLY A 44 14.65 7.91 8.88
CA GLY A 44 13.36 8.59 8.90
C GLY A 44 13.05 9.29 7.59
N LEU A 45 11.76 9.29 7.18
CA LEU A 45 11.33 9.80 5.88
C LEU A 45 11.37 11.33 5.79
N ASP A 46 11.21 12.04 6.90
CA ASP A 46 11.30 13.50 6.93
C ASP A 46 12.72 13.94 6.52
N ILE A 47 13.75 13.31 7.11
CA ILE A 47 15.15 13.59 6.77
C ILE A 47 15.50 13.04 5.37
N SER A 48 15.16 11.78 5.09
CA SER A 48 15.64 11.10 3.88
C SER A 48 14.90 11.46 2.58
N GLN A 49 13.61 11.81 2.67
CA GLN A 49 12.79 12.12 1.49
C GLN A 49 12.40 13.60 1.41
N HIS A 50 12.31 14.30 2.54
CA HIS A 50 11.86 15.70 2.58
C HIS A 50 12.97 16.69 2.98
N GLY A 51 14.12 16.20 3.46
CA GLY A 51 15.24 17.04 3.92
C GLY A 51 14.92 17.84 5.19
N GLU A 52 13.86 17.47 5.90
CA GLU A 52 13.41 18.13 7.12
C GLU A 52 14.09 17.49 8.33
N SER A 53 14.66 18.32 9.20
CA SER A 53 15.17 17.88 10.50
C SER A 53 14.53 18.74 11.57
N LEU A 54 13.92 18.10 12.58
CA LEU A 54 13.51 18.77 13.81
C LEU A 54 14.77 19.09 14.62
N ALA A 55 15.51 20.11 14.17
CA ALA A 55 16.53 20.73 14.98
C ALA A 55 15.85 21.37 16.19
N ALA A 56 16.11 20.82 17.38
CA ALA A 56 16.11 21.58 18.63
C ALA A 56 17.54 22.09 18.86
#